data_AF-A0A1H4SZ90-F1
#
_entry.id   AF-A0A1H4SZ90-F1
#
_cell.length_a   1.000
_cell.length_b   1.000
_cell.length_c   1.000
_cell.angle_alpha   90.00
_cell.angle_beta   90.00
_cell.angle_gamma   90.00
#
_symmetry.space_group_name_H-M   'P 1'
#
loop_
_entity.id
_entity.type
_entity.pdbx_description
1 polymer ?
#
loop_
_entity_poly.entity_id
_entity_poly.type
_entity_poly.pdbx_seq_one_letter_code
_entity_poly.pdbx_strand_id
1 'polypeptide(L)' 'MTGKYAPPAVTIRSYPDSPICDVLVVVRDQEMILRCSDYRQATQWARLERKTYKIPEPDTGFPANEEADDLPLFLRSDRN' A
#
# COMPACT_ATOMS: atom_id res chain seq x y z
N MET A 1 -2.39 -15.15 -27.53
CA MET A 1 -3.07 -15.62 -26.30
C MET A 1 -3.05 -14.49 -25.27
N THR A 2 -4.02 -13.59 -25.32
CA THR A 2 -4.22 -12.59 -24.25
C THR A 2 -5.15 -13.21 -23.22
N GLY A 3 -4.59 -14.02 -22.32
CA GLY A 3 -5.31 -14.40 -21.11
C GLY A 3 -5.76 -13.11 -20.42
N LYS A 4 -7.06 -12.98 -20.12
CA LYS A 4 -7.62 -11.81 -19.45
C LYS A 4 -7.26 -11.90 -17.96
N TYR A 5 -5.99 -11.68 -17.65
CA TYR A 5 -5.53 -11.56 -16.27
C TYR A 5 -6.11 -10.28 -15.65
N ALA A 6 -6.35 -10.31 -14.34
CA ALA A 6 -6.68 -9.09 -13.62
C ALA A 6 -5.55 -8.05 -13.78
N PRO A 7 -5.88 -6.74 -13.80
CA PRO A 7 -4.87 -5.70 -13.75
C PRO A 7 -3.97 -5.89 -12.53
N PRO A 8 -2.65 -5.64 -12.65
CA PRO A 8 -1.77 -5.75 -11.52
C PRO A 8 -2.12 -4.71 -10.44
N ALA A 9 -2.09 -5.12 -9.18
CA ALA A 9 -2.52 -4.29 -8.05
C ALA A 9 -1.59 -4.46 -6.84
N VAL A 10 -1.46 -3.39 -6.05
CA VAL A 10 -0.73 -3.40 -4.77
C VAL A 10 -1.61 -2.75 -3.70
N THR A 11 -1.88 -3.51 -2.65
CA THR A 11 -2.76 -3.11 -1.54
C THR A 11 -2.04 -3.32 -0.21
N ILE A 12 -2.16 -2.36 0.70
CA ILE A 12 -1.68 -2.53 2.08
C ILE A 12 -2.88 -2.91 2.94
N ARG A 13 -2.75 -4.02 3.67
CA ARG A 13 -3.71 -4.46 4.68
C ARG A 13 -3.13 -4.18 6.06
N SER A 14 -3.72 -3.21 6.74
CA SER A 14 -3.47 -2.97 8.16
C SER A 14 -4.52 -3.67 9.02
N TYR A 15 -4.15 -3.97 10.26
CA TYR A 15 -5.03 -4.62 11.24
C TYR A 15 -5.20 -3.66 12.44
N PRO A 16 -6.43 -3.39 12.93
CA PRO A 16 -6.64 -2.43 14.02
C PRO A 16 -5.88 -2.77 15.30
N ASP A 17 -5.76 -4.07 15.60
CA ASP A 17 -5.20 -4.57 16.85
C ASP A 17 -3.71 -4.93 16.75
N SER A 18 -3.05 -4.62 15.62
CA SER A 18 -1.66 -5.02 15.38
C SER A 18 -0.90 -3.99 14.54
N PRO A 19 0.35 -3.66 14.91
CA PRO A 19 1.20 -2.79 14.09
C PRO A 19 1.63 -3.48 12.78
N ILE A 20 1.58 -4.80 12.73
CA ILE A 20 1.90 -5.60 11.54
C ILE A 20 0.98 -5.21 10.39
N CYS A 21 1.57 -5.03 9.22
CA CYS A 21 0.85 -4.77 7.98
C CYS A 21 1.25 -5.82 6.94
N ASP A 22 0.33 -6.21 6.08
CA ASP A 22 0.63 -7.08 4.94
C ASP A 22 0.54 -6.26 3.63
N VAL A 23 1.54 -6.38 2.77
CA VAL A 23 1.49 -5.85 1.40
C VAL A 23 1.06 -6.98 0.48
N LEU A 24 -0.12 -6.84 -0.12
CA LEU A 24 -0.66 -7.76 -1.12
C LEU A 24 -0.29 -7.23 -2.51
N VAL A 25 0.37 -8.06 -3.29
CA VAL A 25 0.75 -7.77 -4.68
C VAL A 25 0.08 -8.81 -5.57
N VAL A 26 -0.74 -8.34 -6.51
CA VAL A 26 -1.41 -9.20 -7.50
C VAL A 26 -0.82 -8.90 -8.87
N VAL A 27 -0.24 -9.90 -9.54
CA VAL A 27 0.31 -9.78 -10.89
C VAL A 27 -0.01 -11.05 -11.67
N ARG A 28 -0.70 -10.92 -12.81
CA ARG A 28 -1.07 -12.06 -13.67
C ARG A 28 -1.82 -13.18 -12.91
N ASP A 29 -2.77 -12.78 -12.07
CA ASP A 29 -3.55 -13.66 -11.16
C ASP A 29 -2.70 -14.44 -10.13
N GLN A 30 -1.44 -14.04 -9.94
CA GLN A 30 -0.61 -14.52 -8.84
C GLN A 30 -0.61 -13.51 -7.71
N GLU A 31 -0.96 -13.97 -6.51
CA GLU A 31 -0.93 -13.18 -5.28
C GLU A 31 0.38 -13.44 -4.51
N MET A 32 1.02 -12.37 -4.07
CA MET A 32 2.18 -12.38 -3.20
C MET A 32 1.88 -11.54 -1.96
N ILE A 33 2.23 -12.06 -0.78
CA ILE A 33 2.00 -11.38 0.49
C ILE A 33 3.34 -11.15 1.17
N LEU A 34 3.62 -9.89 1.47
CA LEU A 34 4.78 -9.49 2.26
C LEU A 34 4.34 -8.93 3.61
N ARG A 35 4.69 -9.63 4.69
CA ARG A 35 4.45 -9.17 6.05
C ARG A 35 5.51 -8.15 6.48
N CYS A 36 5.06 -7.00 6.95
CA CYS A 36 5.85 -5.88 7.42
C CYS A 36 5.56 -5.61 8.91
N SER A 37 6.57 -5.17 9.66
CA SER A 37 6.42 -4.90 11.11
C SER A 37 5.55 -3.69 11.42
N ASP A 38 5.50 -2.74 10.49
CA ASP A 38 4.78 -1.48 10.62
C ASP A 38 4.30 -0.95 9.25
N TYR A 39 3.39 0.03 9.30
CA TYR A 39 2.80 0.64 8.12
C TYR A 39 3.82 1.42 7.26
N ARG A 40 4.86 1.98 7.87
CA ARG A 40 5.89 2.74 7.15
C ARG A 40 6.70 1.81 6.24
N GLN A 41 7.11 0.66 6.77
CA GLN A 41 7.77 -0.39 6.01
C GLN A 41 6.86 -0.92 4.89
N ALA A 42 5.59 -1.18 5.19
CA ALA A 42 4.60 -1.61 4.20
C ALA A 42 4.44 -0.60 3.06
N THR A 43 4.43 0.70 3.36
CA THR A 43 4.34 1.77 2.37
C THR A 43 5.58 1.83 1.47
N GLN A 44 6.77 1.67 2.04
CA GLN A 44 8.01 1.63 1.26
C GLN A 44 8.02 0.45 0.29
N TRP A 45 7.62 -0.74 0.77
CA TRP A 45 7.47 -1.92 -0.08
C TRP A 45 6.41 -1.72 -1.16
N ALA A 46 5.23 -1.21 -0.83
CA ALA A 46 4.18 -0.97 -1.81
C ALA A 46 4.62 -0.04 -2.95
N ARG A 47 5.41 1.01 -2.62
CA ARG A 47 5.99 1.92 -3.63
C ARG A 47 7.01 1.21 -4.53
N LEU A 48 7.86 0.36 -3.96
CA LEU A 48 8.82 -0.44 -4.73
C LEU A 48 8.10 -1.40 -5.68
N GLU A 49 7.10 -2.13 -5.19
CA GLU A 49 6.33 -3.10 -5.99
C GLU A 49 5.57 -2.41 -7.13
N ARG A 50 4.93 -1.27 -6.87
CA ARG A 50 4.27 -0.48 -7.92
C ARG A 50 5.25 -0.05 -9.01
N LYS A 51 6.44 0.43 -8.63
CA LYS A 51 7.47 0.83 -9.58
C LYS A 51 7.97 -0.36 -10.42
N THR A 52 8.19 -1.51 -9.80
CA THR A 52 8.66 -2.74 -10.45
C THR A 52 7.67 -3.23 -11.50
N TYR A 53 6.37 -3.25 -11.16
CA TYR A 53 5.32 -3.77 -12.04
C TYR A 53 4.66 -2.70 -12.91
N LYS A 54 5.13 -1.45 -12.87
CA LYS A 54 4.56 -0.30 -13.59
C LYS A 54 3.06 -0.11 -13.28
N ILE A 55 2.69 -0.34 -12.03
CA ILE A 55 1.33 -0.16 -11.53
C ILE A 55 1.16 1.34 -11.23
N PRO A 56 0.17 2.01 -11.83
CA PRO A 56 -0.09 3.40 -11.51
C PRO A 56 -0.41 3.53 -10.02
N GLU A 57 0.05 4.61 -9.39
CA GLU A 57 -0.42 4.91 -8.05
C GLU A 57 -1.93 5.12 -8.11
N PRO A 58 -2.70 4.56 -7.15
CA PRO A 58 -4.11 4.85 -7.07
C PRO A 58 -4.25 6.36 -6.91
N ASP A 59 -5.19 6.91 -7.67
CA ASP A 59 -5.59 8.32 -7.65
C ASP A 59 -6.34 8.68 -6.34
N THR A 60 -5.97 8.03 -5.24
CA THR A 60 -6.24 8.53 -3.89
C THR A 60 -5.43 9.80 -3.75
N GLY A 61 -6.09 10.93 -3.99
CA GLY A 61 -5.60 12.28 -3.75
C GLY A 61 -5.25 12.50 -2.28
N PHE A 62 -4.17 11.87 -1.84
CA PHE A 62 -3.36 12.40 -0.76
C PHE A 62 -2.38 13.34 -1.45
N PRO A 63 -2.67 14.66 -1.50
CA PRO A 63 -1.68 15.59 -2.00
C PRO A 63 -0.41 15.37 -1.19
N ALA A 64 0.71 15.21 -1.88
CA ALA A 64 2.01 14.98 -1.26
C ALA A 64 2.45 16.14 -0.33
N ASN A 65 1.65 17.21 -0.23
CA ASN A 65 1.84 18.36 0.63
C ASN A 65 0.47 18.80 1.14
N GLU A 66 0.37 19.05 2.45
CA GLU A 66 -0.72 19.73 3.19
C GLU A 66 -1.68 18.84 4.01
N GLU A 67 -1.64 19.14 5.31
CA GLU A 67 -2.45 18.72 6.45
C GLU A 67 -2.46 17.24 6.89
N ALA A 68 -1.88 17.03 8.07
CA ALA A 68 -1.91 15.81 8.87
C ALA A 68 -3.33 15.40 9.35
N ASP A 69 -4.38 16.05 8.85
CA ASP A 69 -5.78 15.87 9.27
C ASP A 69 -6.60 14.94 8.35
N ASP A 70 -6.05 14.41 7.26
CA ASP A 70 -6.73 13.36 6.46
C ASP A 70 -6.06 11.99 6.55
N LEU A 71 -5.06 11.87 7.42
CA LEU A 71 -4.47 10.58 7.75
C LEU A 71 -5.37 9.83 8.75
N PRO A 72 -5.57 8.51 8.61
CA PRO A 72 -6.24 7.71 9.62
C PRO A 72 -5.52 7.91 10.96
N LEU A 73 -6.26 7.95 12.06
CA LEU A 73 -5.78 8.42 13.37
C LEU A 73 -4.43 7.81 13.81
N PHE A 74 -4.11 6.58 13.40
CA PHE A 74 -2.85 5.90 13.72
C PHE A 74 -1.61 6.40 12.96
N LEU A 75 -1.78 7.25 11.93
CA LEU A 75 -0.71 7.90 11.16
C LEU A 75 -0.58 9.39 11.44
N ARG A 76 -1.49 9.96 12.23
CA ARG A 76 -1.36 11.34 12.67
C ARG A 76 -0.25 11.39 13.72
N SER A 77 0.85 12.04 13.39
CA SER A 77 1.93 12.27 14.33
C SER A 77 1.42 13.31 15.34
N ASP A 78 0.82 12.84 16.44
CA ASP A 78 0.34 13.69 17.52
C ASP A 78 1.54 14.44 18.10
N ARG A 79 1.67 15.71 17.69
CA ARG A 79 2.78 16.58 18.07
C ARG A 79 2.34 17.34 19.32
N ASN A 80 2.54 16.73 20.49
CA ASN A 80 2.48 17.45 21.77
C ASN A 80 3.70 18.37 21.92
#